data_AF-A0A1T5BWC1-F1
#
_entry.id   AF-A0A1T5BWC1-F1
#
_cell.length_a   1.000
_cell.length_b   1.000
_cell.length_c   1.000
_cell.angle_alpha   90.00
_cell.angle_beta   90.00
_cell.angle_gamma   90.00
#
_symmetry.space_group_name_H-M   'P 1'
#
loop_
_entity.id
_entity.type
_entity.pdbx_description
1 polymer ?
#
loop_
_entity_poly.entity_id
_entity_poly.type
_entity_poly.pdbx_seq_one_letter_code
_entity_poly.pdbx_strand_id
1 'polypeptide(L)'
;MTTLTAPPDPPLRSEGRAAFSSKMEAFLLWLVLFVSQLLTLVDQLNAALAAAIDAAASAMNAPAVNGHSTTNVTVGTGTKTFFVETGKSFRANMYVLAAATGATGVWMHGQVASYNAATGELAIAVGKTLGSGSFTDWNIGPSAPVVLSPAASAADVRAGTSVEAMLTPKSLIDAVAWVTVPYASTIALDLTAGVNFKTTLTGPAVLNVTGGRPGQSFTLEVRQDGTGNRALAYAAALRFFGVVPQLSTTANAVDKFTGIVNDDLTVTMGFGKGEVAG
;
A
#
# COMPACT_ATOMS: atom_id res chain seq x y z
N MET A 1 -24.21 27.22 32.59
CA MET A 1 -25.28 27.13 31.57
C MET A 1 -26.57 27.63 32.20
N THR A 2 -27.33 28.48 31.52
CA THR A 2 -28.60 29.02 31.97
C THR A 2 -29.59 27.87 32.18
N THR A 3 -30.24 27.84 33.33
CA THR A 3 -31.27 26.87 33.66
C THR A 3 -32.63 27.42 33.27
N LEU A 4 -33.51 26.58 32.72
CA LEU A 4 -34.88 26.94 32.38
C LEU A 4 -35.75 26.86 33.62
N THR A 5 -36.49 27.93 33.92
CA THR A 5 -37.46 27.94 35.02
C THR A 5 -38.66 27.06 34.67
N ALA A 6 -39.08 26.19 35.59
CA ALA A 6 -40.28 25.37 35.42
C ALA A 6 -41.55 26.23 35.34
N PRO A 7 -42.58 25.81 34.58
CA PRO A 7 -43.85 26.54 34.50
C PRO A 7 -44.57 26.59 35.85
N PRO A 8 -45.34 27.67 36.13
CA PRO A 8 -46.23 27.73 37.28
C PRO A 8 -47.44 26.79 37.09
N ASP A 9 -48.22 26.57 38.17
CA ASP A 9 -49.42 25.74 38.13
C ASP A 9 -50.41 26.21 37.04
N PRO A 10 -51.02 25.28 36.28
CA PRO A 10 -51.90 25.64 35.18
C PRO A 10 -53.20 26.31 35.69
N PRO A 11 -53.71 27.32 34.98
CA PRO A 11 -55.00 27.92 35.30
C PRO A 11 -56.13 26.96 34.93
N LEU A 12 -56.91 26.51 35.91
CA LEU A 12 -58.04 25.59 35.71
C LEU A 12 -59.37 26.34 35.82
N ARG A 13 -60.28 26.13 34.86
CA ARG A 13 -61.61 26.79 34.86
C ARG A 13 -62.49 26.38 36.04
N SER A 14 -62.19 25.24 36.68
CA SER A 14 -62.87 24.73 37.86
C SER A 14 -62.56 25.49 39.16
N GLU A 15 -61.52 26.34 39.18
CA GLU A 15 -61.04 27.03 40.39
C GLU A 15 -61.70 28.41 40.63
N GLY A 16 -62.64 28.80 39.76
CA GLY A 16 -63.29 30.11 39.81
C GLY A 16 -62.48 31.24 39.17
N ARG A 17 -63.15 32.37 38.91
CA ARG A 17 -62.60 33.47 38.08
C ARG A 17 -61.34 34.11 38.64
N ALA A 18 -61.28 34.34 39.95
CA ALA A 18 -60.16 35.03 40.59
C ALA A 18 -58.87 34.18 40.56
N ALA A 19 -58.95 32.90 40.91
CA ALA A 19 -57.81 31.97 40.89
C ALA A 19 -57.29 31.75 39.45
N PHE A 20 -58.22 31.60 38.49
CA PHE A 20 -57.87 31.49 37.07
C PHE A 20 -57.08 32.72 36.58
N SER A 21 -57.54 33.94 36.89
CA SER A 21 -56.87 35.18 36.46
C SER A 21 -55.47 35.30 37.04
N SER A 22 -55.30 35.02 38.33
CA SER A 22 -54.00 35.09 39.00
C SER A 22 -52.99 34.08 38.43
N LYS A 23 -53.41 32.83 38.19
CA LYS A 23 -52.56 31.80 37.55
C LYS A 23 -52.24 32.12 36.08
N MET A 24 -53.15 32.79 35.36
CA MET A 24 -52.89 33.26 33.99
C MET A 24 -51.82 34.34 33.95
N GLU A 25 -51.85 35.30 34.87
CA GLU A 25 -50.82 36.34 34.98
C GLU A 25 -49.44 35.73 35.30
N ALA A 26 -49.40 34.76 36.24
CA ALA A 26 -48.17 34.02 36.55
C ALA A 26 -47.62 33.27 35.33
N PHE A 27 -48.48 32.64 34.54
CA PHE A 27 -48.09 31.95 33.31
C PHE A 27 -47.54 32.91 32.25
N LEU A 28 -48.16 34.08 32.05
CA LEU A 28 -47.68 35.08 31.09
C LEU A 28 -46.31 35.64 31.48
N LEU A 29 -46.09 35.93 32.77
CA LEU A 29 -44.79 36.36 33.27
C LEU A 29 -43.73 35.27 33.12
N TRP A 30 -44.09 34.02 33.42
CA TRP A 30 -43.22 32.87 33.19
C TRP A 30 -42.88 32.71 31.71
N LEU A 31 -43.83 32.88 30.79
CA LEU A 31 -43.59 32.74 29.35
C LEU A 31 -42.54 33.75 28.85
N VAL A 32 -42.64 35.01 29.29
CA VAL A 32 -41.66 36.05 28.93
C VAL A 32 -40.28 35.67 29.46
N LEU A 33 -40.18 35.25 30.73
CA LEU A 33 -38.93 34.81 31.33
C LEU A 33 -38.35 33.58 30.62
N PHE A 34 -39.20 32.60 30.30
CA PHE A 34 -38.82 31.36 29.63
C PHE A 34 -38.24 31.64 28.24
N VAL A 35 -38.86 32.54 27.46
CA VAL A 35 -38.33 32.96 26.15
C VAL A 35 -36.96 33.63 26.30
N SER A 36 -36.77 34.50 27.29
CA SER A 36 -35.46 35.12 27.55
C SER A 36 -34.40 34.09 27.96
N GLN A 37 -34.76 33.11 28.80
CA GLN A 37 -33.85 32.03 29.19
C GLN A 37 -33.50 31.13 28.00
N LEU A 38 -34.46 30.85 27.11
CA LEU A 38 -34.24 30.06 25.91
C LEU A 38 -33.27 30.75 24.95
N LEU A 39 -33.44 32.06 24.69
CA LEU A 39 -32.51 32.83 23.87
C LEU A 39 -31.10 32.82 24.46
N THR A 40 -30.99 33.03 25.76
CA THR A 40 -29.70 32.98 26.47
C THR A 40 -29.06 31.59 26.38
N LEU A 41 -29.86 30.53 26.46
CA LEU A 41 -29.37 29.15 26.32
C LEU A 41 -28.83 28.90 24.90
N VAL A 42 -29.52 29.41 23.86
CA VAL A 42 -29.06 29.33 22.47
C VAL A 42 -27.73 30.06 22.30
N ASP A 43 -27.58 31.26 22.84
CA ASP A 43 -26.33 32.02 22.78
C ASP A 43 -25.18 31.27 23.48
N GLN A 44 -25.44 30.71 24.66
CA GLN A 44 -24.46 29.90 25.37
C GLN A 44 -24.08 28.62 24.64
N LEU A 45 -25.03 27.97 23.96
CA LEU A 45 -24.76 26.80 23.14
C LEU A 45 -23.90 27.14 21.93
N ASN A 46 -24.19 28.25 21.25
CA ASN A 46 -23.41 28.74 20.12
C ASN A 46 -21.98 29.12 20.55
N ALA A 47 -21.82 29.79 21.68
CA ALA A 47 -20.52 30.14 22.24
C ALA A 47 -19.71 28.90 22.65
N ALA A 48 -20.35 27.91 23.28
CA ALA A 48 -19.70 26.65 23.64
C ALA A 48 -19.25 25.85 22.42
N LEU A 49 -20.05 25.83 21.35
CA LEU A 49 -19.69 25.20 20.08
C LEU A 49 -18.49 25.89 19.43
N ALA A 50 -18.49 27.22 19.35
CA ALA A 50 -17.37 27.98 18.82
C ALA A 50 -16.08 27.72 19.61
N ALA A 51 -16.15 27.78 20.94
CA ALA A 51 -15.01 27.49 21.82
C ALA A 51 -14.46 26.07 21.63
N ALA A 52 -15.33 25.08 21.40
CA ALA A 52 -14.90 23.70 21.14
C ALA A 52 -14.16 23.56 19.80
N ILE A 53 -14.63 24.25 18.74
CA ILE A 53 -13.97 24.27 17.43
C ILE A 53 -12.59 24.95 17.52
N ASP A 54 -12.51 26.09 18.19
CA ASP A 54 -11.26 26.83 18.37
C ASP A 54 -10.25 26.05 19.21
N ALA A 55 -10.70 25.36 20.25
CA ALA A 55 -9.86 24.48 21.06
C ALA A 55 -9.27 23.33 20.23
N ALA A 56 -10.07 22.70 19.35
CA ALA A 56 -9.59 21.64 18.47
C ALA A 56 -8.56 22.16 17.46
N ALA A 57 -8.81 23.31 16.82
CA ALA A 57 -7.87 23.94 15.89
C ALA A 57 -6.55 24.34 16.57
N SER A 58 -6.64 24.88 17.80
CA SER A 58 -5.47 25.25 18.59
C SER A 58 -4.64 24.05 19.03
N ALA A 59 -5.28 22.93 19.36
CA ALA A 59 -4.59 21.69 19.71
C ALA A 59 -3.79 21.12 18.51
N MET A 60 -4.36 21.17 17.30
CA MET A 60 -3.68 20.70 16.08
C MET A 60 -2.50 21.59 15.67
N ASN A 61 -2.59 22.89 15.94
CA ASN A 61 -1.54 23.87 15.67
C ASN A 61 -0.67 24.16 16.90
N ALA A 62 -0.80 23.39 17.97
CA ALA A 62 -0.08 23.65 19.20
C ALA A 62 1.43 23.66 18.89
N PRO A 63 2.19 24.69 19.33
CA PRO A 63 3.61 24.80 19.02
C PRO A 63 4.43 23.56 19.41
N ALA A 64 3.94 22.75 20.35
CA ALA A 64 4.58 21.51 20.78
C ALA A 64 4.47 20.36 19.78
N VAL A 65 3.48 20.34 18.87
CA VAL A 65 3.26 19.19 17.96
C VAL A 65 3.93 19.33 16.59
N ASN A 66 4.41 20.53 16.24
CA ASN A 66 5.17 20.78 15.01
C ASN A 66 6.59 21.26 15.36
N GLY A 67 7.60 20.79 14.63
CA GLY A 67 8.98 21.20 14.77
C GLY A 67 9.49 21.85 13.49
N HIS A 68 10.34 22.86 13.62
CA HIS A 68 11.01 23.52 12.50
C HIS A 68 12.51 23.27 12.61
N SER A 69 13.13 22.80 11.52
CA SER A 69 14.57 22.51 11.49
C SER A 69 15.26 23.29 10.39
N THR A 70 16.32 24.00 10.77
CA THR A 70 17.22 24.70 9.83
C THR A 70 18.46 23.89 9.42
N THR A 71 18.52 22.62 9.84
CA THR A 71 19.63 21.71 9.51
C THR A 71 19.62 21.37 8.02
N ASN A 72 20.78 21.40 7.36
CA ASN A 72 20.92 20.94 5.97
C ASN A 72 20.75 19.41 5.91
N VAL A 73 19.63 18.94 5.38
CA VAL A 73 19.35 17.50 5.25
C VAL A 73 19.04 17.18 3.80
N THR A 74 19.72 16.16 3.27
CA THR A 74 19.45 15.60 1.95
C THR A 74 18.27 14.63 2.00
N VAL A 75 17.32 14.82 1.08
CA VAL A 75 16.20 13.89 0.88
C VAL A 75 16.73 12.49 0.60
N GLY A 76 16.26 11.51 1.38
CA GLY A 76 16.56 10.10 1.14
C GLY A 76 15.97 9.21 2.22
N THR A 77 15.99 7.90 1.98
CA THR A 77 15.55 6.90 2.96
C THR A 77 16.62 6.64 4.03
N GLY A 78 16.25 5.88 5.06
CA GLY A 78 17.08 5.60 6.23
C GLY A 78 16.95 6.66 7.31
N THR A 79 17.77 6.57 8.36
CA THR A 79 17.74 7.52 9.47
C THR A 79 18.22 8.90 9.01
N LYS A 80 17.39 9.92 9.22
CA LYS A 80 17.71 11.34 9.00
C LYS A 80 17.58 12.07 10.33
N THR A 81 18.59 12.87 10.66
CA THR A 81 18.61 13.67 11.90
C THR A 81 18.31 15.12 11.58
N PHE A 82 17.40 15.70 12.35
CA PHE A 82 17.02 17.11 12.32
C PHE A 82 17.25 17.70 13.71
N PHE A 83 17.62 18.98 13.76
CA PHE A 83 17.58 19.74 15.01
C PHE A 83 16.38 20.67 14.96
N VAL A 84 15.34 20.31 15.70
CA VAL A 84 14.14 21.12 15.90
C VAL A 84 14.23 21.86 17.23
N GLU A 85 13.25 22.69 17.55
CA GLU A 85 13.21 23.37 18.83
C GLU A 85 13.05 22.37 20.00
N THR A 86 13.47 22.76 21.20
CA THR A 86 13.38 21.94 22.41
C THR A 86 11.94 21.85 22.94
N GLY A 87 11.65 20.84 23.77
CA GLY A 87 10.35 20.71 24.44
C GLY A 87 9.15 20.32 23.55
N LYS A 88 9.38 19.82 22.33
CA LYS A 88 8.31 19.32 21.45
C LYS A 88 7.77 17.98 21.94
N SER A 89 6.60 17.60 21.45
CA SER A 89 5.88 16.39 21.83
C SER A 89 6.23 15.16 20.97
N PHE A 90 7.31 15.20 20.20
CA PHE A 90 7.77 14.05 19.41
C PHE A 90 8.13 12.88 20.34
N ARG A 91 7.68 11.67 19.99
CA ARG A 91 7.98 10.43 20.72
C ARG A 91 8.39 9.35 19.74
N ALA A 92 9.25 8.44 20.19
CA ALA A 92 9.58 7.24 19.43
C ALA A 92 8.29 6.51 19.00
N ASN A 93 8.29 5.97 17.79
CA ASN A 93 7.17 5.29 17.14
C ASN A 93 6.02 6.16 16.63
N MET A 94 6.08 7.49 16.79
CA MET A 94 5.15 8.38 16.13
C MET A 94 5.52 8.55 14.65
N TYR A 95 4.54 8.57 13.75
CA TYR A 95 4.77 8.91 12.34
C TYR A 95 4.76 10.41 12.12
N VAL A 96 5.69 10.88 11.30
CA VAL A 96 5.89 12.28 10.98
C VAL A 96 6.16 12.47 9.49
N LEU A 97 5.89 13.68 9.01
CA LEU A 97 6.27 14.13 7.68
C LEU A 97 7.12 15.40 7.83
N ALA A 98 8.35 15.35 7.31
CA ALA A 98 9.24 16.49 7.18
C ALA A 98 9.14 17.04 5.75
N ALA A 99 8.56 18.22 5.58
CA ALA A 99 8.42 18.90 4.29
C ALA A 99 9.42 20.05 4.18
N ALA A 100 10.07 20.18 3.02
CA ALA A 100 10.96 21.31 2.78
C ALA A 100 10.14 22.59 2.57
N THR A 101 10.48 23.65 3.28
CA THR A 101 9.78 24.93 3.17
C THR A 101 10.10 25.59 1.82
N GLY A 102 9.09 26.14 1.15
CA GLY A 102 9.25 26.82 -0.14
C GLY A 102 9.48 25.90 -1.35
N ALA A 103 9.56 24.57 -1.16
CA ALA A 103 9.72 23.59 -2.23
C ALA A 103 8.53 22.63 -2.28
N THR A 104 7.55 22.92 -3.14
CA THR A 104 6.38 22.05 -3.31
C THR A 104 6.78 20.65 -3.80
N GLY A 105 6.18 19.62 -3.21
CA GLY A 105 6.47 18.23 -3.57
C GLY A 105 7.81 17.69 -3.05
N VAL A 106 8.46 18.37 -2.10
CA VAL A 106 9.68 17.87 -1.45
C VAL A 106 9.37 17.50 0.00
N TRP A 107 9.43 16.20 0.33
CA TRP A 107 9.19 15.74 1.68
C TRP A 107 9.80 14.37 1.97
N MET A 108 9.94 14.07 3.26
CA MET A 108 10.34 12.78 3.83
C MET A 108 9.29 12.33 4.86
N HIS A 109 8.74 11.13 4.67
CA HIS A 109 7.79 10.50 5.59
C HIS A 109 8.48 9.34 6.31
N GLY A 110 8.30 9.27 7.62
CA GLY A 110 8.95 8.26 8.44
C GLY A 110 8.43 8.18 9.86
N GLN A 111 9.02 7.27 10.61
CA GLN A 111 8.74 7.07 12.03
C GLN A 111 9.83 7.73 12.86
N VAL A 112 9.46 8.44 13.92
CA VAL A 112 10.41 8.98 14.89
C VAL A 112 11.15 7.81 15.55
N ALA A 113 12.46 7.75 15.33
CA ALA A 113 13.34 6.78 15.98
C ALA A 113 13.68 7.26 17.41
N SER A 114 13.98 8.55 17.56
CA SER A 114 14.25 9.19 18.86
C SER A 114 14.01 10.70 18.79
N TYR A 115 13.72 11.31 19.94
CA TYR A 115 13.72 12.75 20.12
C TYR A 115 14.33 13.09 21.48
N ASN A 116 15.32 13.97 21.51
CA ASN A 116 15.88 14.52 22.74
C ASN A 116 15.25 15.89 23.01
N ALA A 117 14.32 15.94 23.96
CA ALA A 117 13.61 17.16 24.29
C ALA A 117 14.50 18.28 24.86
N ALA A 118 15.69 17.96 25.38
CA ALA A 118 16.63 18.93 25.91
C ALA A 118 17.54 19.55 24.83
N THR A 119 17.88 18.79 23.79
CA THR A 119 18.78 19.27 22.71
C THR A 119 18.06 19.59 21.40
N GLY A 120 16.81 19.15 21.23
CA GLY A 120 16.04 19.31 20.00
C GLY A 120 16.41 18.30 18.90
N GLU A 121 17.33 17.37 19.16
CA GLU A 121 17.73 16.35 18.18
C GLU A 121 16.58 15.36 17.94
N LEU A 122 16.13 15.28 16.69
CA LEU A 122 15.06 14.41 16.21
C LEU A 122 15.61 13.49 15.13
N ALA A 123 15.62 12.18 15.39
CA ALA A 123 15.96 11.18 14.38
C ALA A 123 14.67 10.57 13.81
N ILE A 124 14.53 10.60 12.48
CA ILE A 124 13.41 10.04 11.74
C ILE A 124 13.93 8.88 10.90
N ALA A 125 13.39 7.68 11.09
CA ALA A 125 13.58 6.56 10.18
C ALA A 125 12.71 6.79 8.93
N VAL A 126 13.29 7.38 7.89
CA VAL A 126 12.57 7.76 6.66
C VAL A 126 12.37 6.54 5.78
N GLY A 127 11.09 6.25 5.50
CA GLY A 127 10.67 5.13 4.66
C GLY A 127 10.24 5.54 3.26
N LYS A 128 9.75 6.78 3.08
CA LYS A 128 9.28 7.29 1.79
C LYS A 128 9.66 8.75 1.59
N THR A 129 9.98 9.11 0.36
CA THR A 129 10.32 10.48 -0.02
C THR A 129 9.59 10.90 -1.29
N LEU A 130 9.45 12.19 -1.49
CA LEU A 130 9.14 12.82 -2.77
C LEU A 130 10.13 13.96 -3.01
N GLY A 131 10.51 14.17 -4.27
CA GLY A 131 11.55 15.13 -4.63
C GLY A 131 12.97 14.61 -4.33
N SER A 132 13.94 15.49 -4.51
CA SER A 132 15.36 15.22 -4.29
C SER A 132 16.10 16.51 -3.94
N GLY A 133 17.35 16.41 -3.50
CA GLY A 133 18.19 17.56 -3.13
C GLY A 133 18.40 17.71 -1.62
N SER A 134 19.13 18.75 -1.25
CA SER A 134 19.42 19.13 0.14
C SER A 134 18.76 20.45 0.46
N PHE A 135 18.10 20.52 1.62
CA PHE A 135 17.38 21.70 2.06
C PHE A 135 17.74 22.03 3.50
N THR A 136 17.76 23.32 3.79
CA THR A 136 18.12 23.88 5.10
C THR A 136 16.90 24.40 5.85
N ASP A 137 15.68 24.10 5.40
CA ASP A 137 14.45 24.56 6.03
C ASP A 137 13.39 23.46 5.91
N TRP A 138 12.99 22.92 7.05
CA TRP A 138 12.06 21.80 7.16
C TRP A 138 10.98 22.09 8.20
N ASN A 139 9.72 21.91 7.81
CA ASN A 139 8.61 21.83 8.74
C ASN A 139 8.24 20.35 8.98
N ILE A 140 8.17 19.95 10.24
CA ILE A 140 8.00 18.56 10.67
C ILE A 140 6.77 18.46 11.57
N GLY A 141 5.80 17.64 11.18
CA GLY A 141 4.56 17.47 11.94
C GLY A 141 4.08 16.01 11.96
N PRO A 142 3.09 15.68 12.81
CA PRO A 142 2.51 14.35 12.88
C PRO A 142 1.90 13.95 11.53
N SER A 143 1.97 12.66 11.22
CA SER A 143 1.42 12.06 10.01
C SER A 143 0.78 10.71 10.32
N ALA A 144 -0.12 10.25 9.45
CA ALA A 144 -0.59 8.88 9.52
C ALA A 144 0.55 7.91 9.14
N PRO A 145 0.56 6.67 9.66
CA PRO A 145 1.42 5.62 9.14
C PRO A 145 1.24 5.49 7.63
N VAL A 146 2.33 5.37 6.88
CA VAL A 146 2.27 4.88 5.51
C VAL A 146 2.53 3.39 5.60
N VAL A 147 1.57 2.58 5.15
CA VAL A 147 1.81 1.14 5.03
C VAL A 147 2.76 0.97 3.87
N LEU A 148 4.06 0.76 4.17
CA LEU A 148 5.04 0.35 3.18
C LEU A 148 4.81 -1.12 2.89
N SER A 149 3.76 -1.41 2.12
CA SER A 149 3.62 -2.71 1.49
C SER A 149 4.89 -2.97 0.68
N PRO A 150 5.66 -4.04 0.97
CA PRO A 150 6.89 -4.32 0.25
C PRO A 150 6.58 -4.53 -1.23
N ALA A 151 7.53 -4.18 -2.10
CA ALA A 151 7.40 -4.51 -3.52
C ALA A 151 7.38 -6.05 -3.67
N ALA A 152 6.44 -6.56 -4.46
CA ALA A 152 6.37 -7.97 -4.79
C ALA A 152 7.65 -8.41 -5.51
N SER A 153 8.22 -9.55 -5.11
CA SER A 153 9.26 -10.23 -5.89
C SER A 153 8.66 -10.93 -7.12
N ALA A 154 9.51 -11.35 -8.06
CA ALA A 154 9.08 -12.18 -9.19
C ALA A 154 8.39 -13.48 -8.74
N ALA A 155 8.82 -14.05 -7.62
CA ALA A 155 8.21 -15.24 -7.03
C ALA A 155 6.82 -14.92 -6.45
N ASP A 156 6.64 -13.78 -5.79
CA ASP A 156 5.34 -13.34 -5.26
C ASP A 156 4.31 -13.14 -6.38
N VAL A 157 4.75 -12.54 -7.50
CA VAL A 157 3.92 -12.35 -8.70
C VAL A 157 3.46 -13.68 -9.26
N ARG A 158 4.35 -14.66 -9.41
CA ARG A 158 4.01 -16.01 -9.91
C ARG A 158 3.17 -16.80 -8.92
N ALA A 159 3.42 -16.62 -7.63
CA ALA A 159 2.67 -17.30 -6.57
C ALA A 159 1.23 -16.77 -6.48
N GLY A 160 1.03 -15.46 -6.65
CA GLY A 160 -0.30 -14.83 -6.69
C GLY A 160 -1.10 -14.96 -5.39
N THR A 161 -0.44 -15.21 -4.25
CA THR A 161 -1.09 -15.42 -2.95
C THR A 161 -1.00 -14.21 -2.01
N SER A 162 -0.12 -13.24 -2.30
CA SER A 162 0.08 -12.07 -1.44
C SER A 162 -1.03 -11.04 -1.65
N VAL A 163 -1.63 -10.58 -0.55
CA VAL A 163 -2.57 -9.44 -0.51
C VAL A 163 -1.91 -8.15 -0.02
N GLU A 164 -0.68 -8.26 0.49
CA GLU A 164 0.03 -7.16 1.14
C GLU A 164 1.14 -6.56 0.27
N ALA A 165 1.64 -7.29 -0.73
CA ALA A 165 2.76 -6.83 -1.55
C ALA A 165 2.30 -5.96 -2.73
N MET A 166 3.03 -4.88 -3.01
CA MET A 166 2.73 -4.00 -4.14
C MET A 166 3.29 -4.58 -5.44
N LEU A 167 2.45 -4.72 -6.46
CA LEU A 167 2.92 -4.97 -7.83
C LEU A 167 3.67 -3.73 -8.35
N THR A 168 4.84 -3.95 -8.93
CA THR A 168 5.62 -2.91 -9.61
C THR A 168 5.80 -3.28 -11.08
N PRO A 169 6.05 -2.31 -11.97
CA PRO A 169 6.41 -2.63 -13.35
C PRO A 169 7.62 -3.58 -13.43
N LYS A 170 8.61 -3.42 -12.53
CA LYS A 170 9.78 -4.31 -12.45
C LYS A 170 9.42 -5.73 -12.04
N SER A 171 8.55 -5.91 -11.04
CA SER A 171 8.17 -7.24 -10.55
C SER A 171 7.45 -8.06 -11.63
N LEU A 172 6.68 -7.39 -12.50
CA LEU A 172 6.03 -8.02 -13.65
C LEU A 172 7.05 -8.46 -14.71
N ILE A 173 8.04 -7.62 -15.03
CA ILE A 173 9.08 -7.94 -16.00
C ILE A 173 10.00 -9.05 -15.49
N ASP A 174 10.41 -9.01 -14.22
CA ASP A 174 11.25 -10.05 -13.61
C ASP A 174 10.49 -11.39 -13.50
N ALA A 175 9.16 -11.37 -13.33
CA ALA A 175 8.33 -12.57 -13.27
C ALA A 175 8.33 -13.38 -14.58
N VAL A 176 8.50 -12.70 -15.72
CA VAL A 176 8.50 -13.28 -17.07
C VAL A 176 9.91 -13.43 -17.67
N ALA A 177 10.96 -13.18 -16.90
CA ALA A 177 12.33 -13.35 -17.37
C ALA A 177 12.62 -14.80 -17.80
N TRP A 178 13.55 -14.97 -18.75
CA TRP A 178 14.00 -16.29 -19.20
C TRP A 178 14.76 -17.03 -18.10
N VAL A 179 14.27 -18.22 -17.74
CA VAL A 179 14.92 -19.14 -16.82
C VAL A 179 15.74 -20.15 -17.63
N THR A 180 17.05 -20.21 -17.39
CA THR A 180 17.90 -21.25 -17.97
C THR A 180 17.73 -22.53 -17.17
N VAL A 181 17.27 -23.60 -17.81
CA VAL A 181 17.13 -24.92 -17.22
C VAL A 181 18.36 -25.75 -17.56
N PRO A 182 19.15 -26.19 -16.56
CA PRO A 182 20.32 -27.02 -16.80
C PRO A 182 19.95 -28.33 -17.51
N TYR A 183 20.86 -28.82 -18.33
CA TYR A 183 20.70 -30.15 -18.92
C TYR A 183 20.72 -31.22 -17.83
N ALA A 184 19.78 -32.16 -17.95
CA ALA A 184 19.79 -33.44 -17.27
C ALA A 184 19.11 -34.46 -18.19
N SER A 185 19.29 -35.76 -17.92
CA SER A 185 18.58 -36.82 -18.66
C SER A 185 17.06 -36.71 -18.54
N THR A 186 16.58 -36.05 -17.49
CA THR A 186 15.21 -35.53 -17.39
C THR A 186 15.27 -34.02 -17.19
N ILE A 187 14.84 -33.26 -18.20
CA ILE A 187 14.74 -31.80 -18.12
C ILE A 187 13.42 -31.48 -17.45
N ALA A 188 13.48 -31.06 -16.19
CA ALA A 188 12.32 -30.69 -15.40
C ALA A 188 12.07 -29.18 -15.53
N LEU A 189 10.98 -28.80 -16.18
CA LEU A 189 10.46 -27.44 -16.13
C LEU A 189 9.61 -27.28 -14.87
N ASP A 190 9.97 -26.33 -14.02
CA ASP A 190 9.21 -25.94 -12.84
C ASP A 190 8.50 -24.62 -13.11
N LEU A 191 7.18 -24.68 -13.33
CA LEU A 191 6.35 -23.52 -13.64
C LEU A 191 6.14 -22.59 -12.43
N THR A 192 6.60 -22.96 -11.23
CA THR A 192 6.68 -22.02 -10.09
C THR A 192 7.89 -21.09 -10.21
N ALA A 193 8.96 -21.54 -10.88
CA ALA A 193 10.20 -20.80 -11.06
C ALA A 193 10.15 -19.79 -12.22
N GLY A 194 9.25 -19.97 -13.19
CA GLY A 194 9.13 -19.07 -14.34
C GLY A 194 8.00 -19.43 -15.31
N VAL A 195 7.88 -18.64 -16.37
CA VAL A 195 6.97 -18.89 -17.50
C VAL A 195 7.68 -18.89 -18.86
N ASN A 196 8.95 -18.49 -18.90
CA ASN A 196 9.79 -18.54 -20.09
C ASN A 196 11.07 -19.30 -19.74
N PHE A 197 11.34 -20.40 -20.44
CA PHE A 197 12.43 -21.31 -20.15
C PHE A 197 13.31 -21.53 -21.37
N LYS A 198 14.60 -21.73 -21.15
CA LYS A 198 15.53 -22.14 -22.21
C LYS A 198 16.45 -23.24 -21.72
N THR A 199 16.76 -24.19 -22.59
CA THR A 199 17.70 -25.27 -22.29
C THR A 199 18.53 -25.63 -23.52
N THR A 200 19.72 -26.18 -23.30
CA THR A 200 20.59 -26.70 -24.35
C THR A 200 20.77 -28.20 -24.14
N LEU A 201 20.42 -29.00 -25.14
CA LEU A 201 20.61 -30.44 -25.12
C LEU A 201 22.08 -30.78 -25.36
N THR A 202 22.69 -31.52 -24.42
CA THR A 202 24.04 -32.09 -24.57
C THR A 202 24.02 -33.62 -24.67
N GLY A 203 22.81 -34.19 -24.73
CA GLY A 203 22.52 -35.62 -24.79
C GLY A 203 21.03 -35.88 -24.94
N PRO A 204 20.60 -37.14 -25.13
CA PRO A 204 19.20 -37.51 -25.12
C PRO A 204 18.55 -37.17 -23.77
N ALA A 205 17.36 -36.58 -23.79
CA ALA A 205 16.65 -36.20 -22.58
C ALA A 205 15.15 -36.51 -22.67
N VAL A 206 14.48 -36.53 -21.52
CA VAL A 206 13.02 -36.53 -21.39
C VAL A 206 12.58 -35.17 -20.87
N LEU A 207 11.67 -34.49 -21.57
CA LEU A 207 11.02 -33.27 -21.09
C LEU A 207 9.92 -33.63 -20.09
N ASN A 208 9.96 -33.01 -18.92
CA ASN A 208 8.90 -33.07 -17.92
C ASN A 208 8.50 -31.66 -17.47
N VAL A 209 7.24 -31.45 -17.12
CA VAL A 209 6.71 -30.16 -16.66
C VAL A 209 6.00 -30.37 -15.33
N THR A 210 6.27 -29.51 -14.35
CA THR A 210 5.77 -29.61 -12.98
C THR A 210 5.42 -28.23 -12.42
N GLY A 211 4.73 -28.19 -11.27
CA GLY A 211 4.46 -26.94 -10.55
C GLY A 211 3.44 -26.00 -11.23
N GLY A 212 2.82 -26.46 -12.32
CA GLY A 212 1.85 -25.70 -13.10
C GLY A 212 0.50 -25.55 -12.41
N ARG A 213 -0.18 -24.44 -12.68
CA ARG A 213 -1.58 -24.21 -12.29
C ARG A 213 -2.48 -24.31 -13.53
N PRO A 214 -3.71 -24.83 -13.42
CA PRO A 214 -4.67 -24.81 -14.52
C PRO A 214 -4.77 -23.43 -15.17
N GLY A 215 -4.71 -23.39 -16.50
CA GLY A 215 -4.71 -22.17 -17.30
C GLY A 215 -3.36 -21.43 -17.41
N GLN A 216 -2.31 -21.88 -16.72
CA GLN A 216 -0.99 -21.26 -16.82
C GLN A 216 -0.33 -21.57 -18.16
N SER A 217 0.05 -20.52 -18.90
CA SER A 217 0.82 -20.63 -20.13
C SER A 217 2.32 -20.46 -19.89
N PHE A 218 3.14 -21.12 -20.71
CA PHE A 218 4.59 -20.99 -20.68
C PHE A 218 5.22 -21.17 -22.08
N THR A 219 6.48 -20.75 -22.20
CA THR A 219 7.32 -20.96 -23.39
C THR A 219 8.58 -21.72 -23.00
N LEU A 220 9.03 -22.64 -23.86
CA LEU A 220 10.33 -23.29 -23.78
C LEU A 220 11.08 -23.13 -25.10
N GLU A 221 12.33 -22.69 -25.03
CA GLU A 221 13.31 -22.81 -26.11
C GLU A 221 14.24 -23.99 -25.85
N VAL A 222 14.38 -24.87 -26.83
CA VAL A 222 15.29 -26.02 -26.78
C VAL A 222 16.33 -25.85 -27.86
N ARG A 223 17.60 -25.76 -27.45
CA ARG A 223 18.75 -25.62 -28.35
C ARG A 223 19.51 -26.93 -28.48
N GLN A 224 19.88 -27.32 -29.70
CA GLN A 224 20.89 -28.35 -29.96
C GLN A 224 22.28 -27.85 -29.55
N ASP A 225 23.15 -28.71 -29.02
CA ASP A 225 24.56 -28.35 -28.81
C ASP A 225 25.31 -28.14 -30.14
N GLY A 226 26.62 -27.90 -30.04
CA GLY A 226 27.49 -27.72 -31.19
C GLY A 226 27.66 -28.96 -32.09
N THR A 227 27.14 -30.12 -31.69
CA THR A 227 27.16 -31.35 -32.51
C THR A 227 25.82 -31.57 -33.20
N GLY A 228 24.71 -31.28 -32.51
CA GLY A 228 23.37 -31.59 -33.00
C GLY A 228 22.98 -33.05 -32.79
N ASN A 229 21.87 -33.43 -33.42
CA ASN A 229 21.29 -34.78 -33.39
C ASN A 229 20.97 -35.31 -31.98
N ARG A 230 20.64 -34.42 -31.04
CA ARG A 230 20.13 -34.80 -29.71
C ARG A 230 18.62 -35.00 -29.75
N ALA A 231 18.16 -36.10 -29.17
CA ALA A 231 16.74 -36.43 -29.10
C ALA A 231 16.11 -35.91 -27.80
N LEU A 232 14.84 -35.48 -27.89
CA LEU A 232 14.02 -35.14 -26.74
C LEU A 232 12.75 -35.99 -26.76
N ALA A 233 12.61 -36.85 -25.76
CA ALA A 233 11.38 -37.56 -25.48
C ALA A 233 10.48 -36.72 -24.55
N TYR A 234 9.22 -37.12 -24.41
CA TYR A 234 8.21 -36.35 -23.67
C TYR A 234 7.56 -37.20 -22.58
N ALA A 235 7.42 -36.65 -21.38
CA ALA A 235 6.71 -37.31 -20.29
C ALA A 235 5.23 -37.55 -20.65
N ALA A 236 4.62 -38.58 -20.04
CA ALA A 236 3.27 -39.02 -20.38
C ALA A 236 2.17 -37.96 -20.15
N ALA A 237 2.41 -36.97 -19.28
CA ALA A 237 1.49 -35.86 -19.02
C ALA A 237 1.50 -34.79 -20.12
N LEU A 238 2.46 -34.85 -21.04
CA LEU A 238 2.60 -33.88 -22.14
C LEU A 238 1.77 -34.35 -23.34
N ARG A 239 0.95 -33.43 -23.86
CA ARG A 239 0.04 -33.63 -24.99
C ARG A 239 0.39 -32.64 -26.09
N PHE A 240 0.27 -33.07 -27.33
CA PHE A 240 0.56 -32.25 -28.50
C PHE A 240 -0.64 -32.23 -29.43
N PHE A 241 -0.86 -31.09 -30.08
CA PHE A 241 -1.79 -31.06 -31.21
C PHE A 241 -1.14 -31.75 -32.41
N GLY A 242 -1.80 -32.79 -32.94
CA GLY A 242 -1.32 -33.51 -34.12
C GLY A 242 -0.22 -34.54 -33.79
N VAL A 243 0.89 -34.49 -34.53
CA VAL A 243 1.97 -35.49 -34.43
C VAL A 243 2.94 -35.13 -33.30
N VAL A 244 3.50 -36.15 -32.65
CA VAL A 244 4.56 -35.95 -31.64
C VAL A 244 5.71 -35.15 -32.25
N PRO A 245 6.10 -34.01 -31.65
CA PRO A 245 7.14 -33.15 -32.20
C PRO A 245 8.47 -33.87 -32.43
N GLN A 246 9.17 -33.49 -33.48
CA GLN A 246 10.52 -33.92 -33.79
C GLN A 246 11.41 -32.68 -33.84
N LEU A 247 12.44 -32.65 -32.99
CA LEU A 247 13.38 -31.53 -32.94
C LEU A 247 14.20 -31.43 -34.23
N SER A 248 14.64 -30.22 -34.51
CA SER A 248 15.70 -29.96 -35.48
C SER A 248 16.99 -30.65 -35.03
N THR A 249 17.73 -31.25 -35.98
CA THR A 249 18.93 -32.04 -35.69
C THR A 249 20.23 -31.29 -35.98
N THR A 250 20.18 -30.15 -36.67
CA THR A 250 21.36 -29.34 -36.97
C THR A 250 21.98 -28.81 -35.68
N ALA A 251 23.32 -28.79 -35.61
CA ALA A 251 24.04 -28.15 -34.52
C ALA A 251 23.55 -26.71 -34.27
N ASN A 252 23.40 -26.34 -33.00
CA ASN A 252 22.92 -25.03 -32.56
C ASN A 252 21.49 -24.63 -32.96
N ALA A 253 20.73 -25.49 -33.65
CA ALA A 253 19.33 -25.22 -33.98
C ALA A 253 18.50 -25.01 -32.70
N VAL A 254 17.55 -24.09 -32.74
CA VAL A 254 16.67 -23.76 -31.62
C VAL A 254 15.24 -24.02 -32.04
N ASP A 255 14.54 -24.90 -31.32
CA ASP A 255 13.10 -25.12 -31.50
C ASP A 255 12.33 -24.53 -30.32
N LYS A 256 11.06 -24.17 -30.55
CA LYS A 256 10.22 -23.50 -29.56
C LYS A 256 8.96 -24.31 -29.27
N PHE A 257 8.66 -24.45 -27.98
CA PHE A 257 7.39 -24.98 -27.49
C PHE A 257 6.61 -23.86 -26.79
N THR A 258 5.31 -23.83 -27.02
CA THR A 258 4.37 -23.02 -26.24
C THR A 258 3.34 -23.95 -25.62
N GLY A 259 3.15 -23.85 -24.32
CA GLY A 259 2.30 -24.78 -23.56
C GLY A 259 1.27 -24.07 -22.70
N ILE A 260 0.19 -24.79 -22.39
CA ILE A 260 -0.81 -24.43 -21.38
C ILE A 260 -1.10 -25.64 -20.50
N VAL A 261 -1.22 -25.40 -19.19
CA VAL A 261 -1.61 -26.42 -18.20
C VAL A 261 -3.14 -26.57 -18.20
N ASN A 262 -3.63 -27.78 -18.38
CA ASN A 262 -5.06 -28.10 -18.37
C ASN A 262 -5.59 -28.28 -16.93
N ASP A 263 -6.91 -28.39 -16.77
CA ASP A 263 -7.56 -28.59 -15.46
C ASP A 263 -7.15 -29.89 -14.76
N ASP A 264 -6.81 -30.93 -15.52
CA ASP A 264 -6.31 -32.22 -15.01
C ASP A 264 -4.79 -32.24 -14.76
N LEU A 265 -4.13 -31.07 -14.85
CA LEU A 265 -2.68 -30.86 -14.74
C LEU A 265 -1.84 -31.53 -15.84
N THR A 266 -2.46 -32.10 -16.88
CA THR A 266 -1.75 -32.41 -18.12
C THR A 266 -1.38 -31.11 -18.84
N VAL A 267 -0.39 -31.18 -19.74
CA VAL A 267 0.10 -29.99 -20.45
C VAL A 267 -0.10 -30.15 -21.94
N THR A 268 -0.87 -29.25 -22.55
CA THR A 268 -1.05 -29.20 -24.00
C THR A 268 -0.03 -28.25 -24.61
N MET A 269 0.69 -28.68 -25.64
CA MET A 269 1.74 -27.90 -26.28
C MET A 269 1.59 -27.79 -27.79
N GLY A 270 1.95 -26.62 -28.30
CA GLY A 270 2.31 -26.37 -29.70
C GLY A 270 3.82 -26.44 -29.88
N PHE A 271 4.24 -26.75 -31.11
CA PHE A 271 5.64 -26.85 -31.50
C PHE A 271 5.91 -26.00 -32.74
N GLY A 272 6.90 -25.12 -32.64
CA GLY A 272 7.47 -24.38 -33.75
C GLY A 272 8.89 -24.87 -34.02
N LYS A 273 9.12 -25.42 -35.21
CA LYS A 273 10.44 -25.84 -35.64
C LYS A 273 11.26 -24.62 -36.03
N GLY A 274 12.48 -24.47 -35.51
CA GLY A 274 13.35 -23.37 -35.88
C GLY A 274 14.35 -23.77 -36.95
N GLU A 275 14.31 -23.06 -38.08
CA GLU A 275 15.48 -22.93 -38.95
C GLU A 275 16.38 -21.81 -38.41
N VAL A 276 17.69 -22.06 -38.46
CA VAL A 276 18.83 -21.23 -38.05
C VAL A 276 18.47 -19.74 -37.90
N ALA A 277 18.50 -19.22 -36.68
CA ALA A 277 18.60 -17.77 -36.48
C ALA A 277 19.95 -17.33 -37.07
N GLY A 278 19.90 -16.49 -38.10
CA GLY A 278 21.06 -15.73 -38.58
C GLY A 278 21.60 -14.78 -37.52
#